data_AF-A0A955EKS7-F1
#
_entry.id   AF-A0A955EKS7-F1
#
_cell.length_a   1.000
_cell.length_b   1.000
_cell.length_c   1.000
_cell.angle_alpha   90.00
_cell.angle_beta   90.00
_cell.angle_gamma   90.00
#
_symmetry.space_group_name_H-M   'P 1'
#
loop_
_entity.id
_entity.type
_entity.pdbx_description
1 polymer ?
#
loop_
_entity_poly.entity_id
_entity_poly.type
_entity_poly.pdbx_seq_one_letter_code
_entity_poly.pdbx_strand_id
1 'polypeptide(L)'
;MDTSTISTRANGQKIIASWFNLIKTLLGTAVDYKVVTTQSVAASGTVTVDTTMKQIRKVSSSSGSETASTTPFGSTAANFEDGMEVTLIGTSDTNILTIPTNDAQYGVLSPVGDATLQDNFSVTYIYDETAERFIEKCRNH
;
A
#
# COMPACT_ATOMS: atom_id res chain seq x y z
N MET A 1 -13.37 38.75 -42.70
CA MET A 1 -12.45 37.77 -42.09
C MET A 1 -13.30 36.59 -41.67
N ASP A 2 -13.09 35.44 -42.31
CA ASP A 2 -13.82 34.21 -42.04
C ASP A 2 -13.41 33.65 -40.67
N THR A 3 -14.31 33.72 -39.70
CA THR A 3 -14.11 33.24 -38.33
C THR A 3 -14.47 31.76 -38.16
N SER A 4 -15.01 31.11 -39.21
CA SER A 4 -15.47 29.71 -39.14
C SER A 4 -14.33 28.69 -39.00
N THR A 5 -13.14 29.03 -39.53
CA THR A 5 -11.94 28.18 -39.45
C THR A 5 -11.24 28.20 -38.10
N ILE A 6 -11.51 29.19 -37.24
CA ILE A 6 -10.88 29.31 -35.91
C ILE A 6 -11.65 28.48 -34.87
N SER A 7 -12.99 28.44 -34.95
CA SER A 7 -13.85 27.67 -34.05
C SER A 7 -13.68 26.15 -34.19
N THR A 8 -13.55 25.67 -35.43
CA THR A 8 -13.36 24.23 -35.73
C THR A 8 -12.02 23.69 -35.22
N ARG A 9 -10.95 24.50 -35.28
CA ARG A 9 -9.62 24.14 -34.77
C ARG A 9 -9.56 24.08 -33.24
N ALA A 10 -10.22 25.03 -32.56
CA ALA A 10 -10.29 25.04 -31.09
C ALA A 10 -11.10 23.86 -30.53
N ASN A 11 -12.20 23.49 -31.20
CA ASN A 11 -13.01 22.33 -30.81
C ASN A 11 -12.29 21.00 -31.10
N GLY A 12 -11.58 20.88 -32.22
CA GLY A 12 -10.76 19.70 -32.52
C GLY A 12 -9.65 19.47 -31.49
N GLN A 13 -8.96 20.53 -31.04
CA GLN A 13 -7.93 20.43 -30.00
C GLN A 13 -8.49 20.01 -28.63
N LYS A 14 -9.67 20.50 -28.23
CA LYS A 14 -10.34 20.09 -26.98
C LYS A 14 -10.79 18.63 -27.02
N ILE A 15 -11.30 18.17 -28.16
CA ILE A 15 -11.71 16.77 -28.37
C ILE A 15 -10.48 15.87 -28.24
N ILE A 16 -9.38 16.17 -28.94
CA ILE A 16 -8.14 15.38 -28.88
C ILE A 16 -7.57 15.33 -27.45
N ALA A 17 -7.56 16.46 -26.72
CA ALA A 17 -7.11 16.48 -25.33
C ALA A 17 -7.99 15.63 -24.39
N SER A 18 -9.31 15.64 -24.60
CA SER A 18 -10.26 14.80 -23.86
C SER A 18 -10.02 13.31 -24.12
N TRP A 19 -9.82 12.91 -25.38
CA TRP A 19 -9.50 11.53 -25.75
C TRP A 19 -8.15 11.08 -25.20
N PHE A 20 -7.12 11.93 -25.24
CA PHE A 20 -5.82 11.62 -24.64
C PHE A 20 -5.91 11.40 -23.13
N ASN A 21 -6.72 12.20 -22.43
CA ASN A 21 -6.94 12.02 -20.99
C ASN A 21 -7.73 10.72 -20.71
N LEU A 22 -8.79 10.46 -21.48
CA LEU A 22 -9.57 9.23 -21.37
C LEU A 22 -8.69 7.99 -21.61
N ILE A 23 -7.83 8.02 -22.63
CA ILE A 23 -6.89 6.94 -22.96
C ILE A 23 -5.85 6.76 -21.86
N LYS A 24 -5.31 7.83 -21.25
CA LYS A 24 -4.42 7.72 -20.07
C LYS A 24 -5.10 7.06 -18.89
N THR A 25 -6.38 7.34 -18.67
CA THR A 25 -7.17 6.71 -17.60
C THR A 25 -7.49 5.24 -17.91
N LEU A 26 -7.74 4.90 -19.19
CA LEU A 26 -8.07 3.55 -19.66
C LEU A 26 -6.86 2.62 -19.85
N LEU A 27 -5.69 3.16 -20.20
CA LEU A 27 -4.46 2.38 -20.38
C LEU A 27 -3.80 1.99 -19.05
N GLY A 28 -4.45 2.31 -17.92
CA GLY A 28 -3.89 2.15 -16.59
C GLY A 28 -2.84 3.22 -16.34
N THR A 29 -3.01 3.96 -15.25
CA THR A 29 -1.86 4.53 -14.58
C THR A 29 -0.84 3.42 -14.38
N ALA A 30 0.43 3.67 -14.71
CA ALA A 30 1.52 2.79 -14.31
C ALA A 30 1.29 2.37 -12.86
N VAL A 31 1.63 1.12 -12.51
CA VAL A 31 1.58 0.67 -11.11
C VAL A 31 2.62 1.47 -10.34
N ASP A 32 2.25 2.68 -9.95
CA ASP A 32 3.05 3.59 -9.18
C ASP A 32 2.96 3.15 -7.72
N TYR A 33 4.10 3.01 -7.08
CA TYR A 33 4.16 2.76 -5.66
C TYR A 33 3.53 3.95 -4.92
N LYS A 34 2.49 3.69 -4.14
CA LYS A 34 1.98 4.69 -3.19
C LYS A 34 2.86 4.70 -1.96
N VAL A 35 3.68 5.74 -1.82
CA VAL A 35 4.48 5.99 -0.62
C VAL A 35 3.70 6.88 0.34
N VAL A 36 3.52 6.42 1.57
CA VAL A 36 2.74 7.16 2.59
C VAL A 36 3.68 7.69 3.68
N THR A 37 3.29 8.81 4.27
CA THR A 37 3.96 9.39 5.45
C THR A 37 3.97 8.40 6.61
N THR A 38 4.92 8.58 7.54
CA THR A 38 5.05 7.70 8.70
C THR A 38 3.75 7.62 9.50
N GLN A 39 3.31 6.39 9.77
CA GLN A 39 2.22 6.09 10.69
C GLN A 39 2.80 5.63 12.03
N SER A 40 2.33 6.24 13.11
CA SER A 40 2.52 5.69 14.47
C SER A 40 1.42 4.67 14.77
N VAL A 41 1.81 3.46 15.15
CA VAL A 41 0.91 2.33 15.43
C VAL A 41 0.98 2.01 16.92
N ALA A 42 -0.16 2.08 17.61
CA ALA A 42 -0.24 1.70 19.02
C ALA A 42 -0.18 0.17 19.19
N ALA A 43 0.07 -0.30 20.41
CA ALA A 43 -0.03 -1.72 20.75
C ALA A 43 -1.39 -2.32 20.33
N SER A 44 -1.37 -3.48 19.67
CA SER A 44 -2.53 -4.14 19.04
C SER A 44 -3.24 -3.30 17.97
N GLY A 45 -2.64 -2.19 17.53
CA GLY A 45 -3.14 -1.35 16.45
C GLY A 45 -2.88 -1.94 15.07
N THR A 46 -3.51 -1.36 14.05
CA THR A 46 -3.36 -1.77 12.66
C THR A 46 -2.60 -0.73 11.84
N VAL A 47 -1.83 -1.20 10.86
CA VAL A 47 -1.28 -0.37 9.78
C VAL A 47 -2.40 -0.09 8.79
N THR A 48 -2.62 1.18 8.48
CA THR A 48 -3.65 1.57 7.52
C THR A 48 -3.17 1.26 6.10
N VAL A 49 -3.95 0.46 5.38
CA VAL A 49 -3.80 0.18 3.95
C VAL A 49 -5.05 0.60 3.19
N ASP A 50 -4.94 0.71 1.87
CA ASP A 50 -6.07 0.97 0.97
C ASP A 50 -6.01 0.03 -0.25
N THR A 51 -6.85 0.24 -1.25
CA THR A 51 -6.98 -0.63 -2.43
C THR A 51 -5.85 -0.49 -3.47
N THR A 52 -4.80 0.30 -3.19
CA THR A 52 -3.67 0.44 -4.13
C THR A 52 -2.85 -0.87 -4.19
N MET A 53 -2.55 -1.37 -5.39
CA MET A 53 -1.84 -2.65 -5.56
C MET A 53 -0.40 -2.68 -5.02
N LYS A 54 0.31 -1.54 -4.96
CA LYS A 54 1.69 -1.48 -4.43
C LYS A 54 1.86 -0.29 -3.50
N GLN A 55 2.21 -0.56 -2.25
CA GLN A 55 2.26 0.46 -1.19
C GLN A 55 3.55 0.36 -0.38
N ILE A 56 4.14 1.51 -0.07
CA ILE A 56 5.25 1.64 0.87
C ILE A 56 4.74 2.44 2.07
N ARG A 57 4.67 1.78 3.22
CA ARG A 57 4.17 2.35 4.48
C ARG A 57 5.33 2.47 5.46
N LYS A 58 5.71 3.70 5.77
CA LYS A 58 6.65 3.99 6.86
C LYS A 58 5.91 3.84 8.18
N VAL A 59 6.48 3.11 9.12
CA VAL A 59 5.84 2.81 10.40
C VAL A 59 6.80 2.99 11.56
N SER A 60 6.23 3.36 12.70
CA SER A 60 6.85 3.26 14.02
C SER A 60 5.77 2.84 15.00
N SER A 61 6.16 2.36 16.17
CA SER A 61 5.21 2.25 17.28
C SER A 61 4.84 3.62 17.85
N SER A 62 3.97 3.64 18.87
CA SER A 62 3.53 4.87 19.54
C SER A 62 4.33 5.25 20.78
N SER A 63 4.86 4.28 21.54
CA SER A 63 5.41 4.55 22.87
C SER A 63 6.63 3.72 23.30
N GLY A 64 7.25 2.96 22.39
CA GLY A 64 8.40 2.10 22.69
C GLY A 64 8.45 0.87 21.78
N SER A 65 8.84 -0.31 22.25
CA SER A 65 8.64 -1.52 21.46
C SER A 65 7.20 -2.01 21.62
N GLU A 66 6.43 -2.06 20.52
CA GLU A 66 5.04 -2.50 20.53
C GLU A 66 4.78 -3.54 19.44
N THR A 67 3.84 -4.46 19.68
CA THR A 67 3.38 -5.43 18.68
C THR A 67 2.06 -4.97 18.10
N ALA A 68 1.93 -5.02 16.77
CA ALA A 68 0.70 -4.72 16.06
C ALA A 68 -0.40 -5.77 16.34
N SER A 69 -1.60 -5.52 15.82
CA SER A 69 -2.70 -6.49 15.80
C SER A 69 -2.28 -7.82 15.18
N THR A 70 -2.93 -8.91 15.58
CA THR A 70 -2.83 -10.23 14.92
C THR A 70 -3.41 -10.23 13.50
N THR A 71 -4.15 -9.18 13.14
CA THR A 71 -4.54 -8.79 11.77
C THR A 71 -3.93 -7.41 11.46
N PRO A 72 -2.63 -7.34 11.11
CA PRO A 72 -1.88 -6.08 11.08
C PRO A 72 -2.43 -5.04 10.11
N PHE A 73 -3.14 -5.45 9.06
CA PHE A 73 -3.73 -4.57 8.05
C PHE A 73 -5.24 -4.36 8.24
N GLY A 74 -5.79 -4.82 9.38
CA GLY A 74 -7.22 -4.86 9.65
C GLY A 74 -7.89 -6.12 9.10
N SER A 75 -9.22 -6.13 9.13
CA SER A 75 -10.05 -7.29 8.77
C SER A 75 -11.15 -6.95 7.76
N THR A 76 -11.01 -5.83 7.05
CA THR A 76 -11.98 -5.37 6.06
C THR A 76 -11.56 -5.82 4.67
N ALA A 77 -12.12 -6.94 4.20
CA ALA A 77 -11.81 -7.55 2.91
C ALA A 77 -11.90 -6.57 1.72
N ALA A 78 -12.83 -5.61 1.74
CA ALA A 78 -12.98 -4.62 0.67
C ALA A 78 -11.77 -3.68 0.49
N ASN A 79 -10.81 -3.69 1.42
CA ASN A 79 -9.56 -2.94 1.31
C ASN A 79 -8.42 -3.78 0.74
N PHE A 80 -8.64 -5.08 0.50
CA PHE A 80 -7.63 -6.02 0.07
C PHE A 80 -7.93 -6.53 -1.33
N GLU A 81 -6.95 -6.41 -2.22
CA GLU A 81 -7.02 -6.90 -3.59
C GLU A 81 -6.02 -8.06 -3.72
N ASP A 82 -6.41 -9.13 -4.40
CA ASP A 82 -5.55 -10.29 -4.60
C ASP A 82 -4.22 -9.88 -5.28
N GLY A 83 -3.10 -10.29 -4.70
CA GLY A 83 -1.77 -9.92 -5.17
C GLY A 83 -1.31 -8.51 -4.79
N MET A 84 -2.05 -7.76 -3.96
CA MET A 84 -1.56 -6.46 -3.47
C MET A 84 -0.27 -6.63 -2.65
N GLU A 85 0.70 -5.73 -2.84
CA GLU A 85 1.97 -5.70 -2.13
C GLU A 85 2.03 -4.54 -1.14
N VAL A 86 2.31 -4.84 0.12
CA VAL A 86 2.51 -3.86 1.20
C VAL A 86 3.92 -4.01 1.75
N THR A 87 4.77 -3.03 1.45
CA THR A 87 6.10 -2.91 2.04
C THR A 87 6.01 -2.02 3.28
N LEU A 88 6.36 -2.57 4.44
CA LEU A 88 6.55 -1.81 5.67
C LEU A 88 8.02 -1.46 5.83
N ILE A 89 8.30 -0.23 6.25
CA ILE A 89 9.65 0.25 6.56
C ILE A 89 9.63 0.88 7.95
N GLY A 90 10.43 0.35 8.87
CA GLY A 90 10.60 0.92 10.20
C GLY A 90 11.36 2.25 10.14
N THR A 91 11.09 3.12 11.10
CA THR A 91 11.61 4.51 11.12
C THR A 91 12.25 4.92 12.44
N SER A 92 12.46 3.97 13.35
CA SER A 92 13.01 4.24 14.67
C SER A 92 13.62 3.00 15.31
N ASP A 93 14.76 3.17 15.97
CA ASP A 93 15.39 2.15 16.83
C ASP A 93 14.89 2.21 18.28
N THR A 94 14.07 3.20 18.62
CA THR A 94 13.45 3.34 19.95
C THR A 94 11.97 2.93 19.92
N ASN A 95 11.25 3.40 18.89
CA ASN A 95 9.84 3.12 18.67
C ASN A 95 9.67 2.00 17.64
N ILE A 96 10.08 0.80 18.04
CA ILE A 96 10.11 -0.41 17.21
C ILE A 96 8.70 -1.00 17.12
N LEU A 97 8.26 -1.31 15.90
CA LEU A 97 7.00 -2.02 15.66
C LEU A 97 7.28 -3.48 15.28
N THR A 98 6.63 -4.42 15.96
CA THR A 98 6.65 -5.84 15.60
C THR A 98 5.35 -6.24 14.92
N ILE A 99 5.44 -6.88 13.75
CA ILE A 99 4.32 -7.49 13.03
C ILE A 99 4.28 -8.97 13.39
N PRO A 100 3.27 -9.41 14.16
CA PRO A 100 3.20 -10.80 14.58
C PRO A 100 2.79 -11.72 13.42
N THR A 101 3.39 -12.90 13.38
CA THR A 101 2.90 -14.00 12.54
C THR A 101 1.63 -14.58 13.17
N ASN A 102 0.58 -14.73 12.38
CA ASN A 102 -0.69 -15.28 12.85
C ASN A 102 -1.43 -15.96 11.70
N ASP A 103 -1.63 -17.27 11.81
CA ASP A 103 -2.41 -18.07 10.86
C ASP A 103 -3.91 -18.01 11.19
N ALA A 104 -4.47 -16.81 11.11
CA ALA A 104 -5.90 -16.59 11.12
C ALA A 104 -6.28 -15.76 9.89
N GLN A 105 -7.59 -15.65 9.64
CA GLN A 105 -8.12 -14.82 8.56
C GLN A 105 -7.60 -13.37 8.69
N TYR A 106 -7.10 -12.82 7.58
CA TYR A 106 -6.45 -11.49 7.46
C TYR A 106 -5.16 -11.32 8.28
N GLY A 107 -4.64 -12.41 8.83
CA GLY A 107 -3.35 -12.45 9.50
C GLY A 107 -2.19 -12.41 8.50
N VAL A 108 -0.98 -12.46 9.07
CA VAL A 108 0.27 -12.50 8.32
C VAL A 108 0.93 -13.86 8.53
N LEU A 109 1.35 -14.50 7.44
CA LEU A 109 2.19 -15.70 7.45
C LEU A 109 3.63 -15.31 7.09
N SER A 110 4.52 -15.39 8.08
CA SER A 110 5.97 -15.22 7.87
C SER A 110 6.71 -16.51 8.22
N PRO A 111 7.46 -17.11 7.28
CA PRO A 111 8.13 -18.41 7.50
C PRO A 111 9.27 -18.34 8.52
N VAL A 112 9.81 -17.14 8.78
CA VAL A 112 10.90 -16.90 9.74
C VAL A 112 10.41 -16.28 11.06
N GLY A 113 9.09 -16.26 11.28
CA GLY A 113 8.45 -15.67 12.46
C GLY A 113 8.20 -14.17 12.34
N ASP A 114 7.92 -13.54 13.47
CA ASP A 114 7.53 -12.12 13.55
C ASP A 114 8.53 -11.18 12.84
N ALA A 115 8.02 -10.11 12.24
CA ALA A 115 8.86 -9.09 11.62
C ALA A 115 9.05 -7.92 12.59
N THR A 116 10.29 -7.65 13.00
CA THR A 116 10.63 -6.51 13.86
C THR A 116 11.15 -5.37 12.98
N LEU A 117 10.50 -4.20 13.05
CA LEU A 117 10.80 -3.05 12.20
C LEU A 117 11.54 -1.96 12.98
N GLN A 118 12.87 -2.08 12.99
CA GLN A 118 13.82 -1.05 13.42
C GLN A 118 14.03 0.00 12.31
N ASP A 119 14.86 1.02 12.54
CA ASP A 119 15.11 2.04 11.51
C ASP A 119 15.67 1.40 10.22
N ASN A 120 15.02 1.69 9.10
CA ASN A 120 15.33 1.16 7.75
C ASN A 120 15.17 -0.37 7.57
N PHE A 121 14.72 -1.10 8.59
CA PHE A 121 14.33 -2.50 8.41
C PHE A 121 13.02 -2.56 7.63
N SER A 122 12.86 -3.56 6.78
CA SER A 122 11.67 -3.64 5.93
C SER A 122 11.18 -5.06 5.74
N VAL A 123 9.88 -5.19 5.52
CA VAL A 123 9.22 -6.44 5.15
C VAL A 123 8.17 -6.14 4.10
N THR A 124 8.05 -7.00 3.09
CA THR A 124 7.01 -6.91 2.07
C THR A 124 6.10 -8.11 2.19
N TYR A 125 4.81 -7.84 2.25
CA TYR A 125 3.76 -8.84 2.22
C TYR A 125 2.99 -8.79 0.91
N ILE A 126 2.50 -9.93 0.46
CA ILE A 126 1.53 -10.07 -0.64
C ILE A 126 0.23 -10.64 -0.10
N TYR A 127 -0.91 -10.06 -0.44
CA TYR A 127 -2.21 -10.64 -0.09
C TYR A 127 -2.56 -11.79 -1.05
N ASP A 128 -3.01 -12.91 -0.48
CA ASP A 128 -3.60 -14.04 -1.21
C ASP A 128 -5.06 -14.14 -0.80
N GLU A 129 -5.97 -13.87 -1.73
CA GLU A 129 -7.42 -13.89 -1.48
C GLU A 129 -7.94 -15.31 -1.19
N THR A 130 -7.36 -16.33 -1.82
CA THR A 130 -7.78 -17.73 -1.61
C THR A 130 -7.43 -18.19 -0.20
N ALA A 131 -6.27 -17.78 0.29
CA ALA A 131 -5.85 -18.02 1.65
C ALA A 131 -6.45 -17.00 2.64
N GLU A 132 -7.01 -15.88 2.18
CA GLU A 132 -7.42 -14.73 3.00
C GLU A 132 -6.32 -14.26 3.97
N ARG A 133 -5.06 -14.27 3.51
CA ARG A 133 -3.88 -14.04 4.35
C ARG A 133 -2.83 -13.19 3.61
N PHE A 134 -2.05 -12.45 4.38
CA PHE A 134 -0.85 -11.78 3.89
C PHE A 134 0.35 -12.71 4.02
N ILE A 135 1.01 -13.02 2.93
CA ILE A 135 2.17 -13.90 2.88
C ILE A 135 3.43 -13.04 2.78
N GLU A 136 4.43 -13.31 3.61
CA GLU A 136 5.72 -12.66 3.47
C GLU A 136 6.37 -13.01 2.13
N LYS A 137 6.71 -11.97 1.36
CA LYS A 137 7.43 -12.08 0.09
C LYS A 137 8.94 -11.94 0.30
N CYS A 138 9.35 -10.96 1.10
CA CYS A 138 10.75 -10.74 1.47
C CYS A 138 10.86 -9.83 2.70
N ARG A 139 12.00 -9.89 3.37
CA ARG A 139 12.37 -8.94 4.41
C ARG A 139 13.86 -8.59 4.34
N ASN A 140 14.20 -7.39 4.83
CA ASN A 140 15.55 -6.89 5.00
C ASN A 140 15.77 -6.49 6.45
N HIS A 141 16.85 -6.99 7.05
CA HIS A 141 17.34 -6.69 8.38
C HIS A 141 18.71 -6.00 8.28
#